data_AF-A0A1R0WH36-F1
#
_entry.id   AF-A0A1R0WH36-F1
#
_cell.length_a   1.000
_cell.length_b   1.000
_cell.length_c   1.000
_cell.angle_alpha   90.00
_cell.angle_beta   90.00
_cell.angle_gamma   90.00
#
_symmetry.space_group_name_H-M   'P 1'
#
loop_
_entity.id
_entity.type
_entity.pdbx_description
1 polymer ?
#
loop_
_entity_poly.entity_id
_entity_poly.type
_entity_poly.pdbx_seq_one_letter_code
_entity_poly.pdbx_strand_id
1 'polypeptide(L)' 'MEVYADADAVELFVNDKLAGKSAAGEENRFKSEFDMIFEPGEIIAVAYTDVLETGQMTLHQVRKPGLCP' A
#
# COMPACT_ATOMS: atom_id res chain seq x y z
N MET A 1 3.81 -5.98 6.14
CA MET A 1 2.78 -5.85 5.10
C MET A 1 3.41 -6.13 3.75
N GLU A 2 2.72 -6.84 2.87
CA GLU A 2 3.23 -7.21 1.55
C GLU A 2 2.30 -6.67 0.47
N VAL A 3 2.86 -6.03 -0.55
CA VAL A 3 2.13 -5.53 -1.73
C VAL A 3 2.68 -6.23 -2.96
N TYR A 4 1.80 -6.84 -3.75
CA TYR A 4 2.16 -7.47 -5.01
C TYR A 4 1.80 -6.52 -6.15
N ALA A 5 2.79 -6.15 -6.96
CA ALA A 5 2.62 -5.21 -8.05
C ALA A 5 3.60 -5.51 -9.19
N ASP A 6 3.07 -5.49 -10.42
CA ASP A 6 3.88 -5.47 -11.65
C ASP A 6 4.33 -4.02 -11.93
N ALA A 7 5.25 -3.54 -11.09
CA ALA A 7 5.75 -2.16 -11.08
C ALA A 7 7.19 -2.11 -10.55
N ASP A 8 7.89 -1.00 -10.75
CA ASP A 8 9.27 -0.82 -10.30
C ASP A 8 9.36 -0.53 -8.80
N ALA A 9 8.38 0.22 -8.27
CA ALA A 9 8.33 0.60 -6.87
C ALA A 9 6.90 0.77 -6.38
N VAL A 10 6.72 0.59 -5.08
CA VAL A 10 5.47 0.87 -4.38
C VAL A 10 5.72 1.85 -3.25
N GLU A 11 4.89 2.89 -3.18
CA GLU A 11 4.77 3.77 -2.01
C GLU A 11 3.55 3.34 -1.20
N LEU A 12 3.75 3.21 0.11
CA LEU A 12 2.70 2.84 1.05
C LEU A 12 2.36 4.06 1.92
N PHE A 13 1.09 4.40 1.96
CA PHE A 13 0.52 5.46 2.79
C PHE A 13 -0.39 4.83 3.84
N VAL A 14 -0.29 5.30 5.08
CA VAL A 14 -1.11 4.87 6.21
C VAL A 14 -1.71 6.11 6.81
N ASN A 15 -3.04 6.21 6.81
CA ASN A 15 -3.77 7.41 7.27
C ASN A 15 -3.20 8.70 6.64
N ASP A 16 -3.12 8.73 5.30
CA ASP A 16 -2.58 9.84 4.48
C ASP A 16 -1.09 10.19 4.70
N LYS A 17 -0.34 9.38 5.47
CA LYS A 17 1.10 9.60 5.71
C LYS A 17 1.93 8.56 4.97
N LEU A 18 2.98 9.00 4.29
CA LEU A 18 3.95 8.09 3.67
C LEU A 18 4.61 7.25 4.75
N ALA A 19 4.28 5.96 4.79
CA ALA A 19 4.84 4.98 5.71
C ALA A 19 6.15 4.41 5.18
N GLY A 20 6.29 4.32 3.86
CA GLY A 20 7.54 3.89 3.24
C GLY A 20 7.44 3.76 1.72
N LYS A 21 8.61 3.60 1.10
CA LYS A 21 8.76 3.28 -0.32
C LYS A 21 9.69 2.08 -0.44
N SER A 22 9.28 1.08 -1.20
CA SER A 22 10.10 -0.09 -1.48
C SER A 22 10.09 -0.39 -2.98
N ALA A 23 11.19 -0.95 -3.47
CA ALA A 23 11.21 -1.50 -4.81
C ALA A 23 10.19 -2.65 -4.92
N ALA A 24 9.58 -2.75 -6.08
CA ALA A 24 8.81 -3.89 -6.56
C ALA A 24 9.56 -4.45 -7.78
N GLY A 25 8.89 -5.23 -8.62
CA GLY A 25 9.46 -5.70 -9.87
C GLY A 25 10.21 -7.02 -9.77
N GLU A 26 10.77 -7.47 -10.90
CA GLU A 26 11.23 -8.85 -11.09
C GLU A 26 12.29 -9.29 -10.05
N GLU A 27 13.22 -8.39 -9.71
CA GLU A 27 14.30 -8.63 -8.74
C GLU A 27 13.75 -8.95 -7.35
N ASN A 28 12.59 -8.37 -7.02
CA ASN A 28 11.86 -8.54 -5.77
C ASN A 28 10.65 -9.48 -5.93
N ARG A 29 10.60 -10.25 -7.03
CA ARG A 29 9.49 -11.17 -7.36
C ARG A 29 8.13 -10.48 -7.41
N PHE A 30 8.10 -9.25 -7.91
CA PHE A 30 6.90 -8.41 -8.02
C PHE A 30 6.25 -8.14 -6.65
N LYS A 31 7.07 -8.07 -5.59
CA LYS A 31 6.62 -7.89 -4.20
C LYS A 31 7.39 -6.76 -3.52
N SER A 32 6.67 -5.92 -2.78
CA SER A 32 7.24 -4.95 -1.84
C SER A 32 6.86 -5.33 -0.42
N GLU A 33 7.82 -5.26 0.50
CA GLU A 33 7.66 -5.63 1.91
C GLU A 33 7.88 -4.40 2.80
N PHE A 34 6.99 -4.21 3.76
CA PHE A 34 7.02 -3.09 4.69
C PHE A 34 6.88 -3.59 6.13
N ASP A 35 7.86 -3.23 6.97
CA ASP A 35 7.77 -3.38 8.42
C ASP A 35 7.06 -2.15 9.01
N MET A 36 5.82 -2.34 9.45
CA MET A 36 5.01 -1.28 10.06
C MET A 36 4.18 -1.79 11.22
N ILE A 37 3.87 -0.89 12.15
CA ILE A 37 2.90 -1.16 13.22
C ILE A 37 1.50 -0.99 12.63
N PHE A 38 0.60 -1.92 12.94
CA PHE A 38 -0.80 -1.82 12.53
C PHE A 38 -1.45 -0.56 13.12
N GLU A 39 -1.98 0.28 12.26
CA GLU A 39 -2.80 1.44 12.64
C GLU A 39 -4.21 1.29 12.07
N PRO A 40 -5.26 1.50 12.90
CA PRO A 40 -6.62 1.47 12.40
C PRO A 40 -6.90 2.65 11.47
N GLY A 41 -7.54 2.40 10.33
CA GLY A 41 -7.92 3.42 9.38
C GLY A 41 -7.81 2.96 7.94
N GLU A 42 -7.08 3.73 7.13
CA GLU A 42 -6.91 3.50 5.69
C GLU A 42 -5.43 3.26 5.36
N ILE A 43 -5.21 2.34 4.42
CA ILE A 43 -3.92 2.09 3.81
C ILE A 43 -4.05 2.23 2.30
N ILE A 44 -3.18 3.01 1.69
CA ILE A 44 -3.11 3.22 0.24
C ILE A 44 -1.75 2.75 -0.25
N ALA A 45 -1.74 1.87 -1.25
CA ALA A 45 -0.52 1.46 -1.95
C ALA A 45 -0.57 2.01 -3.37
N VAL A 46 0.45 2.78 -3.75
CA VAL A 46 0.60 3.37 -5.08
C VAL A 46 1.79 2.74 -5.78
N ALA A 47 1.56 2.16 -6.95
CA ALA A 47 2.56 1.49 -7.76
C ALA A 47 3.08 2.44 -8.85
N TYR A 48 4.40 2.43 -9.06
CA TYR A 48 5.09 3.29 -10.00
C TYR A 48 5.96 2.48 -10.96
N THR A 49 5.90 2.81 -12.25
CA THR A 49 6.79 2.30 -13.31
C THR A 49 7.33 3.49 -14.10
N ASP A 50 8.65 3.57 -14.32
CA ASP A 50 9.28 4.71 -15.00
C ASP A 50 8.80 6.07 -14.44
N VAL A 51 8.74 6.18 -13.11
CA VAL A 51 8.24 7.34 -12.33
C VAL A 51 6.77 7.72 -12.52
N LEU A 52 6.03 7.01 -13.38
CA LEU A 52 4.60 7.21 -13.58
C LEU A 52 3.80 6.31 -12.65
N GLU A 53 2.73 6.84 -12.06
CA GLU A 53 1.74 6.02 -11.35
C GLU A 53 1.06 5.07 -12.33
N THR A 54 1.17 3.76 -12.08
CA THR A 54 0.56 2.71 -12.91
C THR A 54 -0.61 2.02 -12.23
N GLY A 55 -0.74 2.16 -10.91
CA GLY A 55 -1.87 1.62 -10.18
C GLY A 55 -1.96 2.09 -8.74
N GLN A 56 -3.16 2.02 -8.19
CA GLN A 56 -3.44 2.32 -6.80
C GLN A 56 -4.39 1.27 -6.22
N MET A 57 -4.12 0.84 -5.00
CA MET A 57 -4.99 -0.01 -4.20
C MET A 57 -5.23 0.64 -2.84
N THR A 58 -6.48 0.61 -2.39
CA THR A 58 -6.87 1.17 -1.10
C THR A 58 -7.55 0.10 -0.24
N LEU A 59 -7.06 -0.09 0.97
CA LEU A 59 -7.63 -0.97 1.98
C LEU A 59 -8.13 -0.15 3.16
N HIS A 60 -9.36 -0.44 3.56
CA HIS A 60 -9.97 0.18 4.72
C HIS A 60 -10.22 -0.85 5.81
N GLN A 61 -9.91 -0.49 7.05
CA GLN A 61 -10.37 -1.30 8.16
C GLN A 61 -11.90 -1.27 8.23
N VAL A 62 -12.50 -2.46 8.24
CA VAL A 62 -13.95 -2.61 8.47
C VAL A 62 -14.27 -2.13 9.88
N ARG A 63 -15.15 -1.14 10.00
CA ARG A 63 -15.79 -0.81 11.27
C ARG A 63 -16.94 -1.78 11.51
N LYS A 64 -17.22 -2.09 12.78
CA LYS A 64 -18.37 -2.93 13.15
C LYS A 64 -19.61 -2.50 12.34
N PRO A 65 -20.23 -3.41 11.57
CA PRO A 65 -21.48 -3.10 10.88
C PRO A 65 -22.55 -2.80 11.93
N GLY A 66 -23.13 -1.59 11.90
CA GLY A 66 -24.35 -1.27 12.64
C GLY A 66 -24.19 -0.52 13.97
N LEU A 67 -23.65 0.69 13.95
CA LEU A 67 -24.13 1.76 14.84
C LEU A 67 -24.52 2.95 13.97
N CYS A 68 -25.76 2.93 13.45
CA CYS A 68 -26.45 4.17 13.12
C CYS A 68 -26.76 4.86 14.46
N PRO A 69 -26.48 6.16 14.64
CA PRO A 69 -27.11 6.93 15.70
C PRO A 69 -28.62 7.04 15.50
#